data_AF-A0A074LPA5-F1
#
_entry.id   AF-A0A074LPA5-F1
#
_cell.length_a   1.000
_cell.length_b   1.000
_cell.length_c   1.000
_cell.angle_alpha   90.00
_cell.angle_beta   90.00
_cell.angle_gamma   90.00
#
_symmetry.space_group_name_H-M   'P 1'
#
loop_
_entity.id
_entity.type
_entity.pdbx_description
1 polymer ?
#
loop_
_entity_poly.entity_id
_entity_poly.type
_entity_poly.pdbx_seq_one_letter_code
_entity_poly.pdbx_strand_id
1 'polypeptide(L)'
;MNVNPAPRIVNDHTMVPLRFISEVFGNEVKYEPATNTISVLPTQKNLDQRKKIKDILMHSQEVMNAKKSYSMDMVMKSTVENKMKLRSS
;
A
#
# COMPACT_ATOMS: atom_id res chain seq x y z
N MET A 1 17.12 -23.07 -9.23
CA MET A 1 16.64 -23.13 -7.84
C MET A 1 16.15 -24.54 -7.58
N ASN A 2 16.55 -25.16 -6.47
CA ASN A 2 16.19 -26.54 -6.13
C ASN A 2 14.96 -26.54 -5.21
N VAL A 3 13.88 -27.20 -5.60
CA VAL A 3 12.65 -27.31 -4.81
C VAL A 3 12.72 -28.59 -3.99
N ASN A 4 13.08 -28.46 -2.71
CA ASN A 4 13.18 -29.58 -1.77
C ASN A 4 12.31 -29.30 -0.53
N PRO A 5 11.36 -30.17 -0.16
CA PRO A 5 10.95 -31.40 -0.88
C PRO A 5 10.28 -31.09 -2.24
N ALA A 6 10.25 -32.07 -3.14
CA ALA A 6 9.47 -31.93 -4.36
C ALA A 6 7.95 -31.84 -4.03
N PRO A 7 7.14 -31.16 -4.86
CA PRO A 7 5.69 -31.20 -4.73
C PRO A 7 5.16 -32.64 -4.76
N ARG A 8 4.09 -32.90 -4.02
CA ARG A 8 3.45 -34.23 -3.97
C ARG A 8 1.94 -34.12 -3.91
N ILE A 9 1.23 -35.13 -4.42
CA ILE A 9 -0.22 -35.22 -4.33
C ILE A 9 -0.59 -35.88 -2.98
N VAL A 10 -1.51 -35.26 -2.25
CA VAL A 10 -2.09 -35.77 -1.00
C VAL A 10 -3.59 -35.49 -1.04
N ASN A 11 -4.42 -36.53 -0.92
CA ASN A 11 -5.88 -36.41 -0.95
C ASN A 11 -6.39 -35.58 -2.15
N ASP A 12 -5.91 -35.89 -3.36
CA ASP A 12 -6.22 -35.16 -4.61
C ASP A 12 -5.80 -33.68 -4.64
N HIS A 13 -5.01 -33.21 -3.67
CA HIS A 13 -4.42 -31.88 -3.65
C HIS A 13 -2.89 -31.92 -3.81
N THR A 14 -2.35 -31.00 -4.60
CA THR A 14 -0.90 -30.84 -4.74
C THR A 14 -0.35 -30.04 -3.56
N MET A 15 0.37 -30.71 -2.68
CA MET A 15 1.15 -30.09 -1.61
C MET A 15 2.47 -29.57 -2.16
N VAL A 16 2.70 -28.27 -2.01
CA VAL A 16 3.92 -27.57 -2.43
C VAL A 16 4.69 -27.06 -1.21
N PRO A 17 6.04 -26.96 -1.25
CA PRO A 17 6.79 -26.41 -0.14
C PRO A 17 6.41 -24.95 0.12
N LEU A 18 5.96 -24.67 1.35
CA LEU A 18 5.56 -23.33 1.78
C LEU A 18 6.63 -22.27 1.51
N ARG A 19 7.90 -22.57 1.85
CA ARG A 19 9.03 -21.66 1.67
C ARG A 19 9.23 -21.28 0.20
N PHE A 20 9.15 -22.26 -0.70
CA PHE A 20 9.31 -22.01 -2.13
C PHE A 20 8.29 -21.01 -2.66
N ILE A 21 7.00 -21.23 -2.38
CA ILE A 21 5.93 -20.33 -2.82
C ILE A 21 6.11 -18.94 -2.20
N SER A 22 6.40 -18.89 -0.90
CA SER A 22 6.56 -17.62 -0.17
C SER A 22 7.70 -16.76 -0.73
N GLU A 23 8.86 -17.36 -0.99
CA GLU A 23 10.04 -16.67 -1.52
C GLU A 23 9.85 -16.19 -2.96
N VAL A 24 9.17 -16.97 -3.81
CA VAL A 24 8.80 -16.54 -5.16
C VAL A 24 7.94 -15.28 -5.13
N PHE A 25 7.05 -15.16 -4.14
CA PHE A 25 6.25 -13.95 -3.92
C PHE A 25 6.99 -12.84 -3.15
N GLY A 26 8.29 -13.00 -2.89
CA GLY A 26 9.12 -12.00 -2.22
C GLY A 26 8.86 -11.88 -0.72
N ASN A 27 8.45 -12.99 -0.08
CA ASN A 27 8.33 -13.11 1.36
C ASN A 27 9.45 -13.99 1.94
N GLU A 28 9.79 -13.75 3.19
CA GLU A 28 10.67 -14.56 4.02
C GLU A 28 9.82 -15.45 4.95
N VAL A 29 10.28 -16.68 5.20
CA VAL A 29 9.63 -17.63 6.11
C VAL A 29 10.50 -17.86 7.33
N LYS A 30 9.99 -17.52 8.52
CA LYS A 30 10.66 -17.74 9.81
C LYS A 30 9.90 -18.80 10.62
N TYR A 31 10.63 -19.70 11.25
CA TYR A 31 10.09 -20.70 12.16
C TYR A 31 10.53 -20.40 13.59
N GLU A 32 9.57 -20.30 14.50
CA GLU A 32 9.81 -20.12 15.93
C GLU A 32 9.56 -21.45 16.65
N PRO A 33 10.61 -22.23 16.99
CA PRO A 33 10.45 -23.55 17.58
C PRO A 33 9.80 -23.52 18.97
N ALA A 34 9.95 -22.44 19.75
CA ALA A 34 9.38 -22.37 21.09
C ALA A 34 7.85 -22.41 21.10
N THR A 35 7.22 -21.97 20.00
CA THR A 35 5.76 -21.87 19.88
C THR A 35 5.19 -22.68 18.72
N ASN A 36 6.05 -23.38 17.96
CA ASN A 36 5.72 -24.01 16.69
C ASN A 36 5.05 -23.04 15.70
N THR A 37 5.43 -21.76 15.74
CA THR A 37 4.83 -20.72 14.90
C THR A 37 5.63 -20.54 13.62
N ILE A 38 4.93 -20.43 12.48
CA ILE A 38 5.53 -20.05 11.21
C ILE A 38 5.08 -18.63 10.87
N SER A 39 6.03 -17.72 10.66
CA SER A 39 5.78 -16.36 10.19
C SER A 39 6.18 -16.23 8.73
N VAL A 40 5.25 -15.75 7.90
CA VAL A 40 5.52 -15.40 6.49
C VAL A 40 5.41 -13.88 6.37
N LEU A 41 6.54 -13.22 6.11
CA LEU A 41 6.64 -11.76 6.14
C LEU A 41 7.22 -11.23 4.83
N PRO A 42 6.78 -10.06 4.32
CA PRO A 42 7.42 -9.44 3.18
C PRO A 42 8.91 -9.18 3.46
N THR A 43 9.75 -9.39 2.44
CA THR A 43 11.16 -9.02 2.52
C THR A 43 11.33 -7.52 2.77
N GLN A 44 12.46 -7.12 3.37
CA GLN A 44 12.75 -5.71 3.60
C GLN A 44 12.68 -4.88 2.32
N LYS A 45 13.22 -5.41 1.21
CA LYS A 45 13.12 -4.78 -0.12
C LYS A 45 11.68 -4.48 -0.52
N ASN A 46 10.76 -5.43 -0.32
CA ASN A 46 9.34 -5.23 -0.61
C ASN A 46 8.69 -4.22 0.33
N LEU A 47 9.06 -4.21 1.61
CA LEU A 47 8.58 -3.20 2.55
C LEU A 47 9.05 -1.80 2.16
N ASP A 48 10.30 -1.65 1.73
CA ASP A 48 10.86 -0.36 1.32
C ASP A 48 10.19 0.16 0.04
N GLN A 49 9.91 -0.72 -0.91
CA GLN A 49 9.13 -0.36 -2.10
C GLN A 49 7.72 0.12 -1.73
N ARG A 50 7.04 -0.58 -0.81
CA ARG A 50 5.72 -0.18 -0.32
C ARG A 50 5.75 1.17 0.40
N LYS A 51 6.77 1.42 1.24
CA LYS A 51 6.97 2.71 1.92
C LYS A 51 7.10 3.85 0.91
N LYS A 52 7.99 3.70 -0.08
CA LYS A 52 8.17 4.71 -1.15
C LYS A 52 6.87 5.03 -1.89
N ILE A 53 6.10 4.00 -2.25
CA ILE A 53 4.79 4.20 -2.91
C ILE A 53 3.84 4.96 -1.99
N LYS A 54 3.77 4.59 -0.71
CA LYS A 54 2.92 5.28 0.28
C LYS A 54 3.33 6.75 0.43
N ASP A 55 4.62 7.02 0.50
CA ASP A 55 5.14 8.39 0.61
C ASP A 55 4.72 9.21 -0.60
N ILE A 56 4.89 8.69 -1.82
CA ILE A 56 4.45 9.37 -3.05
C ILE A 56 2.95 9.65 -3.03
N LEU A 57 2.13 8.66 -2.66
CA LEU A 57 0.67 8.81 -2.59
C LEU A 57 0.27 9.87 -1.57
N MET A 58 0.92 9.90 -0.41
CA MET A 58 0.65 10.86 0.65
C MET A 58 0.98 12.29 0.21
N HIS A 59 2.17 12.51 -0.36
CA HIS A 59 2.54 13.83 -0.90
C HIS A 59 1.59 14.28 -2.02
N SER A 60 1.13 13.36 -2.88
CA SER A 60 0.16 13.69 -3.94
C SER A 60 -1.19 14.14 -3.36
N GLN A 61 -1.64 13.51 -2.27
CA GLN A 61 -2.90 13.86 -1.61
C GLN A 61 -2.80 15.21 -0.90
N GLU A 62 -1.68 15.50 -0.24
CA GLU A 62 -1.42 16.79 0.40
C GLU A 62 -1.48 17.93 -0.61
N VAL A 63 -0.81 17.78 -1.75
CA VAL A 63 -0.82 18.78 -2.84
C VAL A 63 -2.23 18.94 -3.42
N MET A 64 -2.97 17.85 -3.63
CA MET A 64 -4.35 17.92 -4.12
C MET A 64 -5.30 18.58 -3.13
N ASN A 65 -5.14 18.31 -1.84
CA ASN A 65 -5.92 18.92 -0.76
C ASN A 65 -5.63 20.43 -0.66
N ALA A 66 -4.36 20.83 -0.73
CA ALA A 66 -3.96 22.24 -0.74
C ALA A 66 -4.57 22.97 -1.94
N LYS A 67 -4.45 22.43 -3.16
CA LYS A 67 -5.05 23.02 -4.38
C LYS A 67 -6.56 23.17 -4.29
N LYS A 68 -7.26 22.18 -3.73
CA LYS A 68 -8.71 22.24 -3.51
C LYS A 68 -9.08 23.38 -2.55
N SER A 69 -8.34 23.55 -1.45
CA SER A 69 -8.53 24.66 -0.51
C SER A 69 -8.38 26.01 -1.18
N TYR A 70 -7.27 26.23 -1.92
CA TYR A 70 -7.04 27.50 -2.63
C TYR A 70 -8.14 27.82 -3.64
N SER A 71 -8.63 26.81 -4.39
CA SER A 71 -9.73 27.02 -5.32
C SER A 71 -11.02 27.41 -4.61
N MET A 72 -11.28 26.84 -3.42
CA MET A 72 -12.43 27.15 -2.60
C MET A 72 -12.36 28.58 -2.04
N ASP A 73 -11.20 28.98 -1.53
CA ASP A 73 -10.97 30.34 -1.02
C ASP A 73 -11.14 31.39 -2.14
N MET A 74 -10.65 31.09 -3.34
CA MET A 74 -10.79 31.96 -4.51
C MET A 74 -12.26 32.08 -4.97
N VAL A 75 -13.00 30.96 -5.00
CA VAL A 75 -14.44 30.95 -5.32
C VAL A 75 -15.23 31.71 -4.26
N MET A 76 -14.92 31.53 -2.98
CA MET A 76 -15.62 32.24 -1.89
C MET A 76 -15.37 33.73 -1.95
N LYS A 77 -14.11 34.15 -2.17
CA LYS A 77 -13.76 35.56 -2.31
C LYS A 77 -14.49 36.23 -3.46
N SER A 78 -14.48 35.61 -4.65
CA SER A 78 -15.19 36.15 -5.82
C SER A 78 -16.72 36.16 -5.63
N THR A 79 -17.29 35.16 -4.94
CA THR A 79 -18.72 35.11 -4.61
C THR A 79 -19.13 36.24 -3.67
N VAL A 80 -18.31 36.53 -2.65
CA VAL A 80 -18.57 37.63 -1.70
C VAL A 80 -18.45 38.99 -2.39
N GLU A 81 -17.41 39.20 -3.20
CA GLU A 81 -17.21 40.43 -3.96
C GLU A 81 -18.37 40.72 -4.92
N ASN A 82 -18.84 39.69 -5.64
CA ASN A 82 -19.97 39.84 -6.56
C ASN A 82 -21.27 40.19 -5.80
N LYS A 83 -21.51 39.53 -4.64
CA LYS A 83 -22.67 39.82 -3.78
C LYS A 83 -22.64 41.25 -3.21
N MET A 84 -21.47 41.83 -2.95
CA MET A 84 -21.37 43.22 -2.51
C MET A 84 -21.70 44.22 -3.62
N LYS A 85 -21.19 44.00 -4.84
CA LYS A 85 -21.47 44.87 -6.01
C LYS A 85 -22.95 44.93 -6.38
N LEU A 86 -23.65 43.79 -6.27
CA LEU A 86 -25.09 43.68 -6.52
C LEU A 86 -25.95 44.44 -5.50
N ARG A 87 -25.44 44.72 -4.29
CA ARG A 87 -26.19 45.41 -3.22
C ARG A 87 -25.99 46.93 -3.23
N SER A 88 -25.03 47.43 -4.01
CA SER A 88 -24.74 48.85 -4.18
C SER A 88 -25.24 49.42 -5.51
N SER A 89 -26.00 48.63 -6.28
CA SER A 89 -26.71 49.03 -7.51
C SER A 89 -28.20 49.12 -7.23
#